data_AF-A0A822ZDB0-F1
#
_entry.id   AF-A0A822ZDB0-F1
#
_cell.length_a   1.000
_cell.length_b   1.000
_cell.length_c   1.000
_cell.angle_alpha   90.00
_cell.angle_beta   90.00
_cell.angle_gamma   90.00
#
_symmetry.space_group_name_H-M   'P 1'
#
loop_
_entity.id
_entity.type
_entity.pdbx_description
1 polymer ?
#
loop_
_entity_poly.entity_id
_entity_poly.type
_entity_poly.pdbx_seq_one_letter_code
_entity_poly.pdbx_strand_id
1 'polypeptide(L)'
;MLSALQYKDGVQKGETTYLTTLVDSDRPSQPTRHISPIVTTVLEEFKDVMPPTLPKKLPLRRKVDHKIELEPGAKPPARPPYRMSPPELTKL
;
A
#
# COMPACT_ATOMS: atom_id res chain seq x y z
N MET A 1 -16.49 -35.43 16.01
CA MET A 1 -15.49 -34.69 16.81
C MET A 1 -14.45 -35.70 17.30
N LEU A 2 -13.16 -35.44 17.10
CA LEU A 2 -12.08 -36.31 17.57
C LEU A 2 -11.79 -36.04 19.05
N SER A 3 -11.63 -37.09 19.85
CA SER A 3 -11.17 -36.98 21.24
C SER A 3 -9.65 -36.70 21.28
N ALA A 4 -9.19 -36.03 22.33
CA ALA A 4 -7.77 -35.78 22.56
C ALA A 4 -6.94 -37.08 22.65
N LEU A 5 -7.52 -38.17 23.20
CA LEU A 5 -6.85 -39.47 23.22
C LEU A 5 -6.70 -40.07 21.82
N GLN A 6 -7.76 -39.99 21.01
CA GLN A 6 -7.74 -40.49 19.63
C GLN A 6 -6.73 -39.72 18.77
N TYR A 7 -6.64 -38.41 18.97
CA TYR A 7 -5.62 -37.57 18.35
C TYR A 7 -4.20 -37.99 18.76
N LYS A 8 -3.95 -38.18 20.06
CA LYS A 8 -2.63 -38.61 20.57
C LYS A 8 -2.22 -39.97 19.99
N ASP A 9 -3.13 -40.93 19.98
CA ASP A 9 -2.86 -42.28 19.45
C ASP A 9 -2.61 -42.25 17.94
N GLY A 10 -3.38 -41.44 17.20
CA GLY A 10 -3.17 -41.24 15.76
C GLY A 10 -1.80 -40.63 15.45
N VAL A 11 -1.39 -39.60 16.21
CA VAL A 11 -0.05 -39.00 16.09
C VAL A 11 1.05 -40.03 16.40
N GLN A 12 0.89 -40.86 17.43
CA GLN A 12 1.86 -41.91 17.77
C GLN A 12 1.93 -43.03 16.71
N LYS A 13 0.83 -43.28 16.00
CA LYS A 13 0.76 -44.25 14.90
C LYS A 13 1.23 -43.68 13.55
N GLY A 14 1.65 -42.41 13.51
CA GLY A 14 2.14 -41.77 12.29
C GLY A 14 1.05 -41.28 11.34
N GLU A 15 -0.18 -41.11 11.83
CA GLU A 15 -1.27 -40.54 11.03
C GLU A 15 -1.00 -39.05 10.72
N THR A 16 -1.29 -38.64 9.48
CA THR A 16 -1.03 -37.27 9.03
C THR A 16 -1.91 -36.29 9.79
N THR A 17 -1.27 -35.42 10.58
CA THR A 17 -1.94 -34.50 11.49
C THR A 17 -1.53 -33.08 11.17
N TYR A 18 -2.51 -32.20 10.94
CA TYR A 18 -2.28 -30.80 10.60
C TYR A 18 -2.61 -29.88 11.79
N LEU A 19 -1.69 -28.99 12.13
CA LEU A 19 -1.91 -27.94 13.11
C LEU A 19 -2.33 -26.65 12.37
N THR A 20 -3.54 -26.17 12.62
CA THR A 20 -4.00 -24.86 12.15
C THR A 20 -4.01 -23.89 13.31
N THR A 21 -3.44 -22.71 13.11
CA THR A 21 -3.56 -21.58 14.03
C THR A 21 -4.40 -20.49 13.38
N LEU A 22 -5.28 -19.87 14.17
CA LEU A 22 -6.16 -18.80 13.71
C LEU A 22 -5.41 -17.49 13.92
N VAL A 23 -5.03 -16.83 12.83
CA VAL A 23 -4.37 -15.53 12.88
C VAL A 23 -5.44 -14.45 12.77
N ASP A 24 -5.46 -13.58 13.75
CA ASP A 24 -6.32 -12.41 13.84
C ASP A 24 -5.90 -11.35 12.81
N SER A 25 -6.75 -11.08 11.83
CA SER A 25 -6.47 -10.15 10.72
C SER A 25 -6.55 -8.67 11.12
N ASP A 26 -7.14 -8.34 12.28
CA ASP A 26 -7.39 -6.96 12.72
C ASP A 26 -6.27 -6.38 13.58
N ARG A 27 -5.24 -7.18 13.90
CA ARG A 27 -4.00 -6.64 14.46
C ARG A 27 -3.22 -6.01 13.31
N PRO A 28 -2.63 -4.80 13.48
CA PRO A 28 -1.68 -4.30 12.51
C PRO A 28 -0.61 -5.38 12.41
N SER A 29 -0.58 -6.07 11.28
CA SER A 29 0.36 -7.14 11.03
C SER A 29 1.73 -6.61 11.43
N GLN A 30 2.30 -7.13 12.52
CA GLN A 30 3.75 -7.17 12.60
C GLN A 30 4.15 -7.81 11.28
N PRO A 31 4.96 -7.16 10.43
CA PRO A 31 5.34 -7.74 9.18
C PRO A 31 6.25 -8.93 9.52
N THR A 32 5.67 -10.09 9.82
CA THR A 32 6.32 -11.38 9.70
C THR A 32 6.36 -11.78 8.22
N ARG A 33 6.56 -10.79 7.35
CA ARG A 33 7.19 -11.04 6.07
C ARG A 33 8.65 -11.22 6.45
N HIS A 34 9.17 -12.43 6.30
CA HIS A 34 10.60 -12.69 6.43
C HIS A 34 11.29 -11.92 5.29
N ILE A 35 11.49 -10.61 5.49
CA ILE A 35 12.16 -9.75 4.52
C ILE A 35 13.62 -10.16 4.61
N SER A 36 14.16 -10.66 3.50
CA SER A 36 15.59 -10.97 3.42
C SER A 36 16.38 -9.74 3.84
N PRO A 37 17.46 -9.88 4.63
CA PRO A 37 18.26 -8.75 5.10
C PRO A 37 18.67 -7.82 3.96
N ILE A 38 18.93 -8.36 2.77
CA ILE A 38 19.24 -7.60 1.55
C ILE A 38 18.11 -6.62 1.18
N VAL A 39 16.86 -7.06 1.27
CA VAL A 39 15.68 -6.24 0.94
C VAL A 39 15.48 -5.16 1.99
N THR A 40 15.74 -5.46 3.26
CA THR A 40 15.69 -4.46 4.35
C THR A 40 16.71 -3.35 4.11
N THR A 41 17.95 -3.69 3.74
CA THR A 41 18.99 -2.72 3.42
C THR A 41 18.57 -1.78 2.29
N VAL A 42 18.00 -2.32 1.21
CA VAL A 42 17.51 -1.51 0.07
C VAL A 42 16.36 -0.59 0.49
N LEU A 43 15.42 -1.09 1.31
CA LEU A 43 14.31 -0.27 1.78
C LEU A 43 14.76 0.89 2.70
N GLU A 44 15.79 0.66 3.51
CA GLU A 44 16.40 1.71 4.32
C GLU A 44 17.16 2.72 3.47
N GLU A 45 17.89 2.27 2.45
CA GLU A 45 18.64 3.12 1.52
C GLU A 45 17.73 4.08 0.73
N PHE A 46 16.56 3.61 0.27
CA PHE A 46 15.62 4.38 -0.54
C PHE A 46 14.38 4.88 0.22
N LYS A 47 14.48 4.98 1.55
CA LYS A 47 13.35 5.41 2.41
C LYS A 47 12.82 6.80 2.05
N ASP A 48 13.67 7.65 1.49
CA ASP A 48 13.36 9.01 1.05
C ASP A 48 12.56 9.07 -0.26
N VAL A 49 12.57 8.01 -1.07
CA VAL A 49 11.85 7.93 -2.36
C VAL A 49 10.33 7.76 -2.15
N MET A 50 9.92 7.09 -1.06
CA MET A 50 8.52 6.85 -0.72
C MET A 50 8.17 7.39 0.68
N PRO A 51 8.20 8.71 0.88
CA PRO A 51 7.81 9.30 2.16
C PRO A 51 6.30 9.13 2.39
N PRO A 52 5.85 9.02 3.65
CA PRO A 52 4.43 8.86 3.98
C PRO A 52 3.58 10.08 3.60
N THR A 53 4.21 11.24 3.43
CA THR A 53 3.58 12.48 2.95
C THR A 53 4.49 13.15 1.93
N LEU A 54 3.89 13.82 0.95
CA LEU A 54 4.66 14.56 -0.06
C LEU A 54 5.43 15.72 0.59
N PRO A 55 6.71 15.93 0.26
CA PRO A 55 7.47 17.04 0.78
C PRO A 55 6.86 18.38 0.34
N LYS A 56 6.82 19.36 1.24
CA LYS A 56 6.30 20.72 0.97
C LYS A 56 7.19 21.56 0.04
N LYS A 57 8.32 21.02 -0.42
CA LYS A 57 9.29 21.71 -1.25
C LYS A 57 9.00 21.45 -2.72
N LEU A 58 9.26 22.43 -3.58
CA LEU A 58 9.23 22.22 -5.02
C LEU A 58 10.29 21.19 -5.42
N PRO A 59 9.98 20.28 -6.35
CA PRO A 59 10.98 19.38 -6.91
C PRO A 59 12.07 20.21 -7.61
N LEU A 60 13.28 19.63 -7.68
CA LEU A 60 14.37 20.22 -8.44
C LEU A 60 13.94 20.41 -9.91
N ARG A 61 14.46 21.46 -10.56
CA ARG A 61 14.22 21.70 -11.99
C ARG A 61 14.61 20.46 -12.80
N ARG A 62 13.68 20.00 -13.64
CA ARG A 62 13.91 18.87 -14.55
C ARG A 62 14.68 19.35 -15.77
N LYS A 63 15.37 18.42 -16.44
CA LYS A 63 16.06 18.69 -17.73
C LYS A 63 15.08 18.90 -18.89
N VAL A 64 13.85 18.39 -18.75
CA VAL A 64 12.81 18.46 -19.76
C VAL A 64 11.67 19.30 -19.21
N ASP A 65 11.34 20.36 -19.93
CA ASP A 65 10.14 21.16 -19.70
C ASP A 65 9.00 20.60 -20.55
N HIS A 66 7.84 20.38 -19.93
CA HIS A 66 6.65 19.92 -20.64
C HIS A 66 5.95 21.12 -21.28
N LYS A 67 6.07 21.25 -22.61
CA LYS A 67 5.35 22.27 -23.38
C LYS A 67 3.99 21.70 -23.82
N ILE A 68 2.95 22.50 -23.67
CA ILE A 68 1.64 22.23 -24.28
C ILE A 68 1.63 22.89 -25.66
N GLU A 69 1.51 22.08 -26.70
CA GLU A 69 1.35 22.57 -28.06
C GLU A 69 -0.12 22.95 -28.30
N LEU A 70 -0.34 24.12 -28.88
CA LEU A 70 -1.67 24.65 -29.16
C LEU A 70 -1.84 24.79 -30.66
N GLU A 71 -3.04 24.48 -31.16
CA GLU A 71 -3.42 24.80 -32.52
C GLU A 71 -3.51 26.34 -32.70
N PRO A 72 -3.13 26.89 -33.85
CA PRO A 72 -3.27 28.32 -34.13
C PRO A 72 -4.71 28.80 -33.93
N GLY A 73 -4.91 29.80 -33.08
CA GLY A 73 -6.25 30.35 -32.78
C GLY A 73 -7.02 29.63 -31.67
N ALA A 74 -6.43 28.62 -31.02
CA ALA A 74 -7.05 27.95 -29.87
C ALA A 74 -7.30 28.94 -28.72
N LYS A 75 -8.55 29.01 -28.25
CA LYS A 75 -8.95 29.83 -27.11
C LYS A 75 -8.88 29.00 -25.82
N PRO A 76 -8.41 29.57 -24.70
CA PRO A 76 -8.42 28.87 -23.43
C PRO A 76 -9.86 28.54 -22.99
N PRO A 77 -10.10 27.36 -22.40
CA PRO A 77 -11.42 27.01 -21.90
C PRO A 77 -11.78 27.91 -20.70
N ALA A 78 -12.81 28.72 -20.84
CA ALA A 78 -13.40 29.51 -19.76
C ALA A 78 -14.81 28.97 -19.47
N ARG A 79 -14.93 28.13 -18.44
CA ARG A 79 -16.20 27.55 -18.00
C ARG A 79 -16.39 27.83 -16.51
N PRO A 80 -17.63 28.10 -16.04
CA PRO A 80 -17.89 28.22 -14.62
C PRO A 80 -17.60 26.88 -13.91
N PRO A 81 -17.22 26.90 -12.62
CA PRO A 81 -17.08 25.68 -11.83
C PRO A 81 -18.35 24.84 -11.87
N TYR A 82 -18.21 23.52 -11.86
CA TYR A 82 -19.35 22.63 -11.73
C TYR A 82 -20.05 22.82 -10.39
N ARG A 83 -21.36 22.59 -10.37
CA ARG A 83 -22.15 22.61 -9.14
C ARG A 83 -21.72 21.44 -8.26
N MET A 84 -21.16 21.75 -7.09
CA MET A 84 -20.80 20.78 -6.05
C MET A 84 -21.79 20.84 -4.90
N SER A 85 -21.92 19.73 -4.17
CA SER A 85 -22.67 19.67 -2.92
C SER A 85 -21.88 20.32 -1.76
N PRO A 86 -22.53 20.78 -0.68
CA PRO A 86 -21.85 21.34 0.49
C PRO A 86 -20.68 20.50 1.06
N PRO A 87 -20.79 19.16 1.22
CA PRO A 87 -19.68 18.35 1.77
C PRO A 87 -18.51 18.14 0.80
N GLU A 88 -18.69 18.38 -0.49
CA GLU A 88 -17.57 18.36 -1.46
C GLU A 88 -16.83 19.68 -1.45
N LEU A 89 -17.56 20.79 -1.28
CA LEU A 89 -17.00 22.13 -1.23
C LEU A 89 -16.12 22.34 0.02
N THR A 90 -16.41 21.67 1.14
CA THR A 90 -15.56 21.69 2.35
C THR A 90 -14.26 20.89 2.25
N LYS A 91 -14.12 20.03 1.23
CA LYS A 91 -12.92 19.20 1.01
C LYS A 91 -11.90 19.85 0.07
N LEU A 92 -12.27 20.93 -0.59
CA LEU A 92 -11.37 21.79 -1.37
C LEU A 92 -10.42 22.57 -0.45
#